data_AF-A0AAN4Q5Z6-F1
#
_entry.id   AF-A0AAN4Q5Z6-F1
#
_cell.length_a   1.000
_cell.length_b   1.000
_cell.length_c   1.000
_cell.angle_alpha   90.00
_cell.angle_beta   90.00
_cell.angle_gamma   90.00
#
_symmetry.space_group_name_H-M   'P 1'
#
loop_
_entity.id
_entity.type
_entity.pdbx_description
1 polymer ?
#
loop_
_entity_poly.entity_id
_entity_poly.type
_entity_poly.pdbx_seq_one_letter_code
_entity_poly.pdbx_strand_id
1 'polypeptide(L)'
;MVAAWLGEAWLHKDALSGIVDALSLVEQLCERFPEALHPQPVDGDQSWRAAPLEWLSRRYAELLVTQLPLFTADEVDFTGYSLSDWRQMTRKQVLANDSKAAKVSAETAINDQKKLNLRVRNTPLSWWLNHRDAIQIALERLERLENWAERHLEDQAPTFGPLQSSLQALTALFNEFIAMHPPQVLVPVLSEALPMETSDMPTDPVPDGNMGREQLTARAFVEPRNREEAYRHLLCIADYLARTEPHSPVPYLIKKGVEWGNQPLKELLSELISSDSDARRVWTLLGVL
;
A
#
# COMPACT_ATOMS: atom_id res chain seq x y z
N MET A 1 -7.17 -3.16 -28.86
CA MET A 1 -7.99 -4.04 -27.99
C MET A 1 -7.17 -4.95 -27.09
N VAL A 2 -6.21 -5.74 -27.62
CA VAL A 2 -5.46 -6.72 -26.80
C VAL A 2 -4.78 -6.10 -25.57
N ALA A 3 -4.10 -4.96 -25.71
CA ALA A 3 -3.48 -4.27 -24.57
C ALA A 3 -4.50 -3.81 -23.51
N ALA A 4 -5.70 -3.39 -23.94
CA ALA A 4 -6.77 -2.99 -23.03
C ALA A 4 -7.37 -4.19 -22.27
N TRP A 5 -7.52 -5.34 -22.93
CA TRP A 5 -7.96 -6.57 -22.26
C TRP A 5 -6.89 -7.14 -21.33
N LEU A 6 -5.62 -7.05 -21.71
CA LEU A 6 -4.52 -7.44 -20.85
C LEU A 6 -4.50 -6.58 -19.58
N GLY A 7 -4.70 -5.26 -19.72
CA GLY A 7 -4.78 -4.39 -18.56
C GLY A 7 -5.99 -4.68 -17.67
N GLU A 8 -7.18 -4.97 -18.24
CA GLU A 8 -8.31 -5.47 -17.45
C GLU A 8 -7.94 -6.74 -16.65
N ALA A 9 -7.25 -7.70 -17.27
CA ALA A 9 -6.79 -8.90 -16.59
C ALA A 9 -5.80 -8.59 -15.45
N TRP A 10 -4.89 -7.64 -15.64
CA TRP A 10 -4.00 -7.17 -14.57
C TRP A 10 -4.75 -6.48 -13.43
N LEU A 11 -5.77 -5.66 -13.72
CA LEU A 11 -6.62 -5.07 -12.67
C LEU A 11 -7.31 -6.15 -11.82
N HIS A 12 -7.75 -7.25 -12.44
CA HIS A 12 -8.35 -8.36 -11.70
C HIS A 12 -7.36 -9.15 -10.85
N LYS A 13 -6.13 -9.32 -11.33
CA LYS A 13 -5.13 -10.18 -10.69
C LYS A 13 -4.30 -9.45 -9.62
N ASP A 14 -3.87 -8.24 -9.96
CA ASP A 14 -2.84 -7.49 -9.24
C ASP A 14 -3.36 -6.14 -8.71
N ALA A 15 -4.68 -5.92 -8.77
CA ALA A 15 -5.39 -4.77 -8.22
C ALA A 15 -4.78 -3.42 -8.69
N LEU A 16 -4.30 -2.58 -7.76
CA LEU A 16 -3.76 -1.25 -8.08
C LEU A 16 -2.36 -1.27 -8.70
N SER A 17 -1.58 -2.32 -8.52
CA SER A 17 -0.34 -2.44 -9.30
C SER A 17 -0.66 -2.70 -10.79
N GLY A 18 -1.74 -3.45 -11.04
CA GLY A 18 -2.21 -3.73 -12.41
C GLY A 18 -2.65 -2.50 -13.20
N ILE A 19 -3.19 -1.45 -12.56
CA ILE A 19 -3.58 -0.22 -13.29
C ILE A 19 -2.36 0.57 -13.79
N VAL A 20 -1.26 0.58 -13.04
CA VAL A 20 -0.02 1.24 -13.46
C VAL A 20 0.54 0.56 -14.70
N ASP A 21 0.62 -0.77 -14.68
CA ASP A 21 1.12 -1.56 -15.81
C ASP A 21 0.19 -1.43 -17.03
N ALA A 22 -1.12 -1.48 -16.80
CA ALA A 22 -2.12 -1.34 -17.85
C ALA A 22 -2.03 0.01 -18.59
N LEU A 23 -1.98 1.11 -17.84
CA LEU A 23 -1.89 2.45 -18.42
C LEU A 23 -0.51 2.69 -19.04
N SER A 24 0.57 2.24 -18.39
CA SER A 24 1.93 2.37 -18.92
C SER A 24 2.11 1.61 -20.24
N LEU A 25 1.53 0.41 -20.37
CA LEU A 25 1.58 -0.33 -21.62
C LEU A 25 0.87 0.41 -22.75
N VAL A 26 -0.35 0.88 -22.50
CA VAL A 26 -1.16 1.55 -23.53
C VAL A 26 -0.54 2.90 -23.92
N GLU A 27 -0.11 3.69 -22.95
CA GLU A 27 0.60 4.95 -23.19
C GLU A 27 1.87 4.72 -24.02
N GLN A 28 2.75 3.80 -23.62
CA GLN A 28 3.98 3.52 -24.38
C GLN A 28 3.71 2.95 -25.77
N LEU A 29 2.67 2.14 -25.96
CA LEU A 29 2.30 1.65 -27.29
C LEU A 29 1.87 2.80 -28.20
N CYS A 30 1.06 3.73 -27.68
CA CYS A 30 0.63 4.91 -28.41
C CYS A 30 1.80 5.84 -28.76
N GLU A 31 2.69 6.12 -27.80
CA GLU A 31 3.82 7.03 -28.00
C GLU A 31 4.93 6.43 -28.89
N ARG A 32 5.28 5.15 -28.69
CA ARG A 32 6.43 4.54 -29.38
C ARG A 32 6.10 3.97 -30.74
N PHE A 33 4.85 3.56 -30.96
CA PHE A 33 4.42 2.90 -32.19
C PHE A 33 3.18 3.57 -32.83
N PRO A 34 3.12 4.91 -32.95
CA PRO A 34 1.91 5.59 -33.41
C PRO A 34 1.47 5.13 -34.80
N GLU A 35 2.42 4.88 -35.71
CA GLU A 35 2.14 4.46 -37.10
C GLU A 35 1.84 2.96 -37.25
N ALA A 36 2.29 2.12 -36.31
CA ALA A 36 2.17 0.66 -36.40
C ALA A 36 1.07 0.09 -35.49
N LEU A 37 0.61 0.86 -34.50
CA LEU A 37 -0.37 0.40 -33.53
C LEU A 37 -1.74 0.21 -34.17
N HIS A 38 -2.30 -0.99 -34.00
CA HIS A 38 -3.64 -1.31 -34.45
C HIS A 38 -4.71 -1.01 -33.38
N PRO A 39 -5.94 -0.65 -33.78
CA PRO A 39 -6.41 -0.51 -35.17
C PRO A 39 -5.84 0.73 -35.87
N GLN A 40 -5.66 0.64 -37.18
CA GLN A 40 -5.26 1.78 -38.00
C GLN A 40 -6.49 2.63 -38.32
N PRO A 41 -6.34 3.95 -38.53
CA PRO A 41 -7.43 4.77 -39.02
C PRO A 41 -7.82 4.30 -40.43
N VAL A 42 -9.12 4.33 -40.74
CA VAL A 42 -9.66 3.95 -42.05
C VAL A 42 -10.19 5.21 -42.73
N ASP A 43 -9.72 5.52 -43.93
CA ASP A 43 -10.10 6.75 -44.66
C ASP A 43 -9.92 8.04 -43.85
N GLY A 44 -8.92 8.07 -42.95
CA GLY A 44 -8.65 9.21 -42.05
C GLY A 44 -9.51 9.26 -40.79
N ASP A 45 -10.44 8.30 -40.61
CA ASP A 45 -11.30 8.22 -39.43
C ASP A 45 -10.53 7.70 -38.20
N GLN A 46 -10.27 8.60 -37.25
CA GLN A 46 -9.59 8.30 -35.98
C GLN A 46 -10.49 7.58 -34.96
N SER A 47 -11.80 7.46 -35.21
CA SER A 47 -12.74 6.78 -34.31
C SER A 47 -12.35 5.32 -34.03
N TRP A 48 -11.72 4.66 -35.02
CA TRP A 48 -11.18 3.31 -34.88
C TRP A 48 -10.14 3.22 -33.77
N ARG A 49 -9.25 4.22 -33.66
CA ARG A 49 -8.22 4.30 -32.62
C ARG A 49 -8.77 4.80 -31.29
N ALA A 50 -9.74 5.70 -31.33
CA ALA A 50 -10.38 6.25 -30.15
C ALA A 50 -11.22 5.20 -29.40
N ALA A 51 -11.98 4.36 -30.11
CA ALA A 51 -12.92 3.43 -29.49
C ALA A 51 -12.29 2.44 -28.48
N PRO A 52 -11.10 1.83 -28.74
CA PRO A 52 -10.39 1.04 -27.73
C PRO A 52 -10.02 1.81 -26.46
N LEU A 53 -9.63 3.07 -26.60
CA LEU A 53 -9.24 3.93 -25.48
C LEU A 53 -10.45 4.39 -24.68
N GLU A 54 -11.57 4.70 -25.35
CA GLU A 54 -12.85 5.00 -24.71
C GLU A 54 -13.36 3.80 -23.91
N TRP A 55 -13.32 2.60 -24.54
CA TRP A 55 -13.71 1.36 -23.88
C TRP A 55 -12.87 1.12 -22.62
N LEU A 56 -11.55 1.29 -22.73
CA LEU A 56 -10.60 1.14 -21.62
C LEU A 56 -10.94 2.10 -20.49
N SER A 57 -11.10 3.40 -20.80
CA SER A 57 -11.41 4.45 -19.84
C SER A 57 -12.66 4.09 -19.02
N ARG A 58 -13.76 3.76 -19.72
CA ARG A 58 -15.02 3.37 -19.07
C ARG A 58 -14.88 2.10 -18.24
N ARG A 59 -14.24 1.06 -18.80
CA ARG A 59 -14.14 -0.24 -18.14
C ARG A 59 -13.27 -0.18 -16.90
N TYR A 60 -12.12 0.47 -16.96
CA TYR A 60 -11.23 0.59 -15.81
C TYR A 60 -11.86 1.44 -14.71
N ALA A 61 -12.57 2.52 -15.07
CA ALA A 61 -13.31 3.33 -14.09
C ALA A 61 -14.34 2.49 -13.33
N GLU A 62 -15.10 1.65 -14.03
CA GLU A 62 -16.06 0.72 -13.44
C GLU A 62 -15.38 -0.26 -12.48
N LEU A 63 -14.30 -0.91 -12.90
CA LEU A 63 -13.57 -1.90 -12.10
C LEU A 63 -12.97 -1.29 -10.83
N LEU A 64 -12.34 -0.12 -10.94
CA LEU A 64 -11.77 0.60 -9.80
C LEU A 64 -12.82 0.95 -8.74
N VAL A 65 -14.05 1.23 -9.16
CA VAL A 65 -15.13 1.59 -8.24
C VAL A 65 -15.76 0.34 -7.62
N THR A 66 -15.99 -0.70 -8.41
CA THR A 66 -16.90 -1.80 -8.04
C THR A 66 -16.21 -3.10 -7.65
N GLN A 67 -14.97 -3.32 -8.09
CA GLN A 67 -14.32 -4.63 -8.00
C GLN A 67 -12.90 -4.59 -7.42
N LEU A 68 -12.28 -3.41 -7.35
CA LEU A 68 -10.97 -3.26 -6.74
C LEU A 68 -11.06 -3.49 -5.22
N PRO A 69 -10.42 -4.56 -4.68
CA PRO A 69 -10.43 -4.79 -3.25
C PRO A 69 -9.52 -3.78 -2.54
N LEU A 70 -10.04 -3.12 -1.50
CA LEU A 70 -9.30 -2.16 -0.66
C LEU A 70 -8.44 -2.85 0.41
N PHE A 71 -8.53 -4.17 0.53
CA PHE A 71 -7.78 -4.96 1.50
C PHE A 71 -7.35 -6.28 0.87
N THR A 72 -6.35 -6.91 1.47
CA THR A 72 -6.01 -8.31 1.18
C THR A 72 -7.14 -9.27 1.58
N ALA A 73 -7.17 -10.44 0.95
CA ALA A 73 -8.18 -11.48 1.15
C ALA A 73 -7.84 -12.45 2.31
N ASP A 74 -6.96 -12.02 3.22
CA ASP A 74 -6.48 -12.78 4.37
C ASP A 74 -7.50 -12.82 5.52
N GLU A 75 -8.34 -11.80 5.63
CA GLU A 75 -9.42 -11.71 6.61
C GLU A 75 -10.80 -11.73 5.96
N VAL A 76 -11.73 -12.49 6.55
CA VAL A 76 -13.11 -12.69 6.06
C VAL A 76 -13.94 -11.40 6.08
N ASP A 77 -13.84 -10.62 7.15
CA ASP A 77 -14.48 -9.30 7.20
C ASP A 77 -13.92 -8.46 6.03
N PHE A 78 -14.75 -7.66 5.35
CA PHE A 78 -14.31 -6.79 4.25
C PHE A 78 -13.54 -7.49 3.09
N THR A 79 -13.63 -8.81 2.94
CA THR A 79 -13.11 -9.49 1.74
C THR A 79 -13.81 -8.93 0.50
N GLY A 80 -13.03 -8.47 -0.49
CA GLY A 80 -13.58 -7.87 -1.71
C GLY A 80 -14.22 -6.49 -1.52
N TYR A 81 -14.05 -5.87 -0.35
CA TYR A 81 -14.61 -4.55 -0.07
C TYR A 81 -14.04 -3.50 -1.01
N SER A 82 -14.92 -2.79 -1.71
CA SER A 82 -14.59 -1.87 -2.79
C SER A 82 -14.87 -0.40 -2.42
N LEU A 83 -14.46 0.52 -3.28
CA LEU A 83 -14.81 1.94 -3.16
C LEU A 83 -16.34 2.14 -3.17
N SER A 84 -17.08 1.34 -3.95
CA SER A 84 -18.53 1.41 -3.99
C SER A 84 -19.17 1.04 -2.65
N ASP A 85 -18.62 0.04 -1.95
CA ASP A 85 -19.10 -0.38 -0.62
C ASP A 85 -18.83 0.70 0.43
N TRP A 86 -17.66 1.34 0.37
CA TRP A 86 -17.34 2.49 1.21
C TRP A 86 -18.31 3.65 0.99
N ARG A 87 -18.56 4.04 -0.27
CA ARG A 87 -19.53 5.11 -0.59
C ARG A 87 -20.94 4.78 -0.08
N GLN A 88 -21.37 3.53 -0.22
CA GLN A 88 -22.67 3.08 0.28
C GLN A 88 -22.75 3.14 1.81
N MET A 89 -21.69 2.73 2.51
CA MET A 89 -21.61 2.79 3.97
C MET A 89 -21.71 4.23 4.47
N THR A 90 -20.90 5.13 3.93
CA THR A 90 -20.91 6.57 4.30
C THR A 90 -22.27 7.19 4.03
N ARG A 91 -22.92 6.87 2.91
CA ARG A 91 -24.26 7.38 2.58
C ARG A 91 -25.34 6.93 3.58
N LYS A 92 -25.27 5.68 4.06
CA LYS A 92 -26.23 5.14 5.05
C LYS A 92 -26.10 5.83 6.42
N GLN A 93 -24.92 6.35 6.76
CA GLN A 93 -24.72 7.11 8.01
C GLN A 93 -25.37 8.50 7.94
N VAL A 94 -25.31 9.16 6.79
CA VAL A 94 -25.82 10.53 6.61
C VAL A 94 -27.35 10.57 6.44
N LEU A 95 -27.95 9.57 5.78
CA LEU A 95 -29.38 9.52 5.46
C LEU A 95 -30.23 8.85 6.55
N ALA A 96 -30.05 9.24 7.82
CA ALA A 96 -30.92 8.80 8.90
C ALA A 96 -32.29 9.50 8.80
N ASN A 97 -33.27 8.86 8.18
CA ASN A 97 -34.68 9.27 8.25
C ASN A 97 -35.36 8.66 9.49
N ASP A 98 -36.55 9.14 9.89
CA ASP A 98 -37.16 8.80 11.18
C ASP A 98 -37.79 7.39 11.27
N SER A 99 -37.67 6.59 10.21
CA SER A 99 -38.16 5.20 10.19
C SER A 99 -37.35 4.30 11.13
N LYS A 100 -38.03 3.37 11.82
CA LYS A 100 -37.39 2.33 12.63
C LYS A 100 -36.38 1.49 11.82
N ALA A 101 -36.69 1.21 10.56
CA ALA A 101 -35.79 0.48 9.66
C ALA A 101 -34.52 1.29 9.32
N ALA A 102 -34.68 2.61 9.15
CA ALA A 102 -33.55 3.51 8.90
C ALA A 102 -32.62 3.60 10.12
N LYS A 103 -33.17 3.67 11.34
CA LYS A 103 -32.39 3.70 12.59
C LYS A 103 -31.56 2.42 12.78
N VAL A 104 -32.16 1.24 12.59
CA VAL A 104 -31.44 -0.05 12.65
C VAL A 104 -30.33 -0.12 11.59
N SER A 105 -30.60 0.35 10.37
CA SER A 105 -29.60 0.36 9.30
C SER A 105 -28.42 1.30 9.58
N ALA A 106 -28.69 2.45 10.22
CA ALA A 106 -27.67 3.42 10.61
C ALA A 106 -26.80 2.89 11.76
N GLU A 107 -27.41 2.26 12.78
CA GLU A 107 -26.67 1.61 13.87
C GLU A 107 -25.74 0.51 13.36
N THR A 108 -26.22 -0.30 12.41
CA THR A 108 -25.40 -1.34 11.75
C THR A 108 -24.23 -0.70 11.00
N ALA A 109 -24.47 0.35 10.21
CA ALA A 109 -23.43 1.06 9.47
C ALA A 109 -22.38 1.71 10.39
N ILE A 110 -22.77 2.18 11.57
CA ILE A 110 -21.83 2.71 12.58
C ILE A 110 -20.95 1.59 13.16
N ASN A 111 -21.53 0.42 13.41
CA ASN A 111 -20.76 -0.73 13.91
C ASN A 111 -19.76 -1.23 12.84
N ASP A 112 -20.21 -1.35 11.60
CA ASP A 112 -19.36 -1.73 10.48
C ASP A 112 -18.23 -0.71 10.25
N GLN A 113 -18.50 0.58 10.42
CA GLN A 113 -17.46 1.62 10.38
C GLN A 113 -16.39 1.42 11.46
N LYS A 114 -16.78 1.03 12.69
CA LYS A 114 -15.81 0.76 13.76
C LYS A 114 -14.92 -0.42 13.41
N LYS A 115 -15.48 -1.49 12.83
CA LYS A 115 -14.72 -2.65 12.35
C LYS A 115 -13.79 -2.26 11.20
N LEU A 116 -14.28 -1.45 10.25
CA LEU A 116 -13.49 -0.94 9.15
C LEU A 116 -12.30 -0.12 9.65
N ASN A 117 -12.52 0.82 10.57
CA ASN A 117 -11.45 1.63 11.14
C ASN A 117 -10.39 0.79 11.88
N LEU A 118 -10.81 -0.29 12.55
CA LEU A 118 -9.88 -1.23 13.18
C LEU A 118 -9.04 -1.96 12.11
N ARG A 119 -9.67 -2.47 11.06
CA ARG A 119 -8.96 -3.12 9.94
C ARG A 119 -7.98 -2.17 9.26
N VAL A 120 -8.38 -0.91 9.01
CA VAL A 120 -7.51 0.12 8.42
C VAL A 120 -6.27 0.31 9.27
N ARG A 121 -6.41 0.44 10.60
CA ARG A 121 -5.29 0.61 11.54
C ARG A 121 -4.39 -0.63 11.67
N ASN A 122 -4.96 -1.82 11.47
CA ASN A 122 -4.21 -3.07 11.50
C ASN A 122 -3.52 -3.37 10.17
N THR A 123 -3.95 -2.75 9.07
CA THR A 123 -3.31 -2.87 7.76
C THR A 123 -2.00 -2.06 7.78
N PRO A 124 -0.86 -2.63 7.38
CA PRO A 124 0.43 -1.94 7.44
C PRO A 124 0.41 -0.58 6.71
N LEU A 125 0.99 0.47 7.30
CA LEU A 125 1.00 1.79 6.67
C LEU A 125 1.66 1.79 5.28
N SER A 126 2.67 0.95 5.08
CA SER A 126 3.34 0.73 3.79
C SER A 126 2.38 0.26 2.71
N TRP A 127 1.35 -0.54 3.04
CA TRP A 127 0.29 -0.91 2.11
C TRP A 127 -0.41 0.35 1.58
N TRP A 128 -0.87 1.23 2.46
CA TRP A 128 -1.62 2.44 2.06
C TRP A 128 -0.76 3.40 1.25
N LEU A 129 0.50 3.60 1.67
CA LEU A 129 1.46 4.46 0.97
C LEU A 129 1.78 3.92 -0.43
N ASN A 130 2.15 2.64 -0.54
CA ASN A 130 2.49 2.02 -1.83
C ASN A 130 1.32 2.09 -2.81
N HIS A 131 0.09 1.84 -2.35
CA HIS A 131 -1.07 1.88 -3.24
C HIS A 131 -1.45 3.32 -3.61
N ARG A 132 -1.31 4.29 -2.70
CA ARG A 132 -1.49 5.73 -3.04
C ARG A 132 -0.47 6.16 -4.10
N ASP A 133 0.79 5.79 -3.94
CA ASP A 133 1.86 6.16 -4.86
C ASP A 133 1.66 5.48 -6.22
N ALA A 134 1.19 4.23 -6.26
CA ALA A 134 0.78 3.57 -7.50
C ALA A 134 -0.37 4.32 -8.20
N ILE A 135 -1.38 4.80 -7.47
CA ILE A 135 -2.47 5.62 -8.06
C ILE A 135 -1.92 6.94 -8.62
N GLN A 136 -0.95 7.56 -7.97
CA GLN A 136 -0.30 8.78 -8.48
C GLN A 136 0.43 8.51 -9.81
N ILE A 137 1.20 7.43 -9.89
CA ILE A 137 1.86 7.01 -11.15
C ILE A 137 0.80 6.72 -12.23
N ALA A 138 -0.29 6.05 -11.88
CA ALA A 138 -1.39 5.78 -12.81
C ALA A 138 -2.03 7.07 -13.35
N LEU A 139 -2.21 8.09 -12.50
CA LEU A 139 -2.71 9.40 -12.91
C LEU A 139 -1.74 10.10 -13.88
N GLU A 140 -0.43 10.05 -13.61
CA GLU A 140 0.58 10.61 -14.54
C GLU A 140 0.56 9.92 -15.91
N ARG A 141 0.40 8.58 -15.94
CA ARG A 141 0.29 7.82 -17.20
C ARG A 141 -1.01 8.13 -17.94
N LEU A 142 -2.11 8.30 -17.21
CA LEU A 142 -3.38 8.69 -17.80
C LEU A 142 -3.30 10.08 -18.43
N GLU A 143 -2.66 11.04 -17.74
CA GLU A 143 -2.46 12.40 -18.26
C GLU A 143 -1.62 12.39 -19.55
N ARG A 144 -0.57 11.57 -19.62
CA ARG A 144 0.21 11.41 -20.85
C ARG A 144 -0.61 10.81 -21.99
N LEU A 145 -1.41 9.79 -21.70
CA LEU A 145 -2.31 9.17 -22.68
C LEU A 145 -3.38 10.16 -23.17
N GLU A 146 -3.93 10.98 -22.29
CA GLU A 146 -4.89 12.04 -22.62
C GLU A 146 -4.26 13.09 -23.54
N ASN A 147 -3.07 13.59 -23.17
CA ASN A 147 -2.28 14.49 -24.01
C ASN A 147 -1.96 13.90 -25.39
N TRP A 148 -1.65 12.60 -25.45
CA TRP A 148 -1.43 11.91 -26.72
C TRP A 148 -2.72 11.86 -27.54
N ALA A 149 -3.85 11.51 -26.92
CA ALA A 149 -5.14 11.43 -27.58
C ALA A 149 -5.58 12.79 -28.16
N GLU A 150 -5.44 13.88 -27.40
CA GLU A 150 -5.77 15.23 -27.87
C GLU A 150 -4.95 15.65 -29.08
N ARG A 151 -3.67 15.27 -29.14
CA ARG A 151 -2.77 15.63 -30.25
C ARG A 151 -3.00 14.80 -31.52
N HIS A 152 -3.40 13.54 -31.38
CA HIS A 152 -3.39 12.57 -32.47
C HIS A 152 -4.78 12.13 -32.94
N LEU A 153 -5.83 12.34 -32.14
CA LEU A 153 -7.19 11.90 -32.43
C LEU A 153 -8.15 13.05 -32.73
N GLU A 154 -7.68 14.31 -32.73
CA GLU A 154 -8.46 15.51 -33.05
C GLU A 154 -9.79 15.56 -32.26
N ASP A 155 -10.90 15.87 -32.92
CA ASP A 155 -12.25 15.93 -32.32
C ASP A 155 -12.78 14.54 -31.88
N GLN A 156 -12.07 13.45 -32.17
CA GLN A 156 -12.43 12.08 -31.80
C GLN A 156 -11.71 11.60 -30.53
N ALA A 157 -10.92 12.45 -29.86
CA ALA A 157 -10.25 12.08 -28.62
C ALA A 157 -11.27 11.66 -27.53
N PRO A 158 -11.10 10.48 -26.90
CA PRO A 158 -12.01 10.03 -25.86
C PRO A 158 -11.80 10.81 -24.56
N THR A 159 -12.85 10.88 -23.74
CA THR A 159 -12.77 11.48 -22.40
C THR A 159 -12.27 10.47 -21.36
N PHE A 160 -11.26 10.87 -20.60
CA PHE A 160 -10.70 10.07 -19.50
C PHE A 160 -11.22 10.48 -18.11
N GLY A 161 -12.05 11.52 -18.03
CA GLY A 161 -12.58 12.09 -16.80
C GLY A 161 -13.18 11.09 -15.78
N PRO A 162 -14.02 10.10 -16.18
CA PRO A 162 -14.54 9.11 -15.23
C PRO A 162 -13.46 8.24 -14.58
N LEU A 163 -12.44 7.85 -15.36
CA LEU A 163 -11.30 7.08 -14.86
C LEU A 163 -10.44 7.94 -13.92
N GLN A 164 -10.12 9.17 -14.35
CA GLN A 164 -9.38 10.14 -13.53
C GLN A 164 -10.09 10.40 -12.19
N SER A 165 -11.41 10.62 -12.23
CA SER A 165 -12.22 10.86 -11.02
C SER A 165 -12.23 9.65 -10.09
N SER A 166 -12.22 8.43 -10.64
CA SER A 166 -12.18 7.19 -9.85
C SER A 166 -10.83 7.02 -9.15
N LEU A 167 -9.73 7.28 -9.86
CA LEU A 167 -8.38 7.29 -9.29
C LEU A 167 -8.23 8.37 -8.20
N GLN A 168 -8.71 9.59 -8.45
CA GLN A 168 -8.69 10.67 -7.45
C GLN A 168 -9.51 10.35 -6.20
N ALA A 169 -10.67 9.70 -6.36
CA ALA A 169 -11.48 9.26 -5.23
C ALA A 169 -10.76 8.20 -4.39
N LEU A 170 -10.03 7.26 -5.02
CA LEU A 170 -9.20 6.30 -4.31
C LEU A 170 -8.03 6.97 -3.59
N THR A 171 -7.37 7.96 -4.21
CA THR A 171 -6.32 8.76 -3.57
C THR A 171 -6.84 9.46 -2.31
N ALA A 172 -8.00 10.11 -2.40
CA ALA A 172 -8.62 10.77 -1.25
C ALA A 172 -8.92 9.77 -0.13
N LEU A 173 -9.54 8.64 -0.45
CA LEU A 173 -9.84 7.58 0.51
C LEU A 173 -8.58 7.04 1.19
N PHE A 174 -7.52 6.77 0.43
CA PHE A 174 -6.27 6.28 1.02
C PHE A 174 -5.56 7.32 1.87
N ASN A 175 -5.66 8.61 1.52
CA ASN A 175 -5.18 9.67 2.40
C ASN A 175 -5.96 9.73 3.71
N GLU A 176 -7.28 9.51 3.70
CA GLU A 176 -8.09 9.39 4.92
C GLU A 176 -7.61 8.20 5.78
N PHE A 177 -7.36 7.04 5.17
CA PHE A 177 -6.87 5.86 5.86
C PHE A 177 -5.44 6.02 6.40
N ILE A 178 -4.54 6.65 5.64
CA ILE A 178 -3.18 7.01 6.08
C ILE A 178 -3.26 7.90 7.32
N ALA A 179 -4.14 8.90 7.33
CA ALA A 179 -4.32 9.81 8.46
C ALA A 179 -4.83 9.13 9.75
N MET A 180 -5.35 7.89 9.68
CA MET A 180 -5.73 7.11 10.86
C MET A 180 -4.56 6.44 11.57
N HIS A 181 -3.34 6.52 11.01
CA HIS A 181 -2.12 5.95 11.58
C HIS A 181 -1.33 7.00 12.36
N PRO A 182 -0.50 6.60 13.34
CA PRO A 182 0.37 7.52 14.05
C PRO A 182 1.30 8.27 13.06
N PRO A 183 1.57 9.58 13.28
CA PRO A 183 2.49 10.33 12.43
C PRO A 183 3.85 9.65 12.38
N GLN A 184 4.29 9.27 11.19
CA GLN A 184 5.65 8.76 11.02
C GLN A 184 6.63 9.94 11.02
N VAL A 185 7.62 9.90 11.90
CA VAL A 185 8.79 10.78 11.80
C VAL A 185 9.61 10.28 10.62
N LEU A 186 9.47 10.92 9.47
CA LEU A 186 10.31 10.68 8.30
C LEU A 186 11.75 11.06 8.68
N VAL A 187 12.57 10.06 9.00
CA VAL A 187 14.03 10.24 9.01
C VAL A 187 14.42 10.40 7.53
N PRO A 188 15.03 11.52 7.12
CA PRO A 188 15.40 11.71 5.72
C PRO A 188 16.39 10.63 5.33
N VAL A 189 16.01 9.77 4.40
CA VAL A 189 16.96 8.90 3.71
C VAL A 189 17.80 9.83 2.85
N LEU A 190 19.03 10.11 3.28
CA LEU A 190 20.03 10.73 2.43
C LEU A 190 20.28 9.75 1.28
N SER A 191 19.76 10.05 0.09
CA SER A 191 20.13 9.37 -1.14
C SER A 191 21.61 9.54 -1.39
N GLU A 192 22.41 8.54 -1.02
CA GLU A 192 23.76 8.41 -1.56
C GLU A 192 23.67 7.99 -3.02
N ALA A 193 24.11 8.91 -3.88
CA ALA A 193 24.22 8.70 -5.32
C ALA A 193 25.11 7.48 -5.62
N LEU A 194 24.57 6.53 -6.37
CA LEU A 194 25.31 5.42 -6.96
C LEU A 194 26.38 5.96 -7.92
N PRO A 195 27.67 5.61 -7.77
CA PRO A 195 28.63 5.73 -8.86
C PRO A 195 28.35 4.67 -9.92
N MET A 196 28.20 5.08 -11.18
CA MET A 196 28.19 4.19 -12.35
C MET A 196 29.49 3.40 -12.42
N GLU A 197 29.42 2.06 -12.35
CA GLU A 197 30.53 1.18 -12.71
C GLU A 197 30.55 0.94 -14.23
N THR A 198 31.59 1.44 -14.89
CA THR A 198 32.00 1.02 -16.24
C THR A 198 32.73 -0.31 -16.15
N SER A 199 32.23 -1.32 -16.87
CA SER A 199 32.88 -2.63 -17.00
C SER A 199 34.06 -2.58 -17.95
N ASP A 200 35.24 -3.05 -17.53
CA ASP A 200 36.22 -3.65 -18.44
C ASP A 200 37.03 -4.77 -17.75
N MET A 201 37.42 -5.76 -18.55
CA MET A 201 37.88 -7.11 -18.21
C MET A 201 39.41 -7.23 -17.88
N PRO A 202 39.91 -8.40 -17.40
CA PRO A 202 41.04 -8.52 -16.45
C PRO A 202 42.36 -9.04 -17.04
N THR A 203 43.48 -8.89 -16.31
CA THR A 203 44.68 -9.76 -16.38
C THR A 203 45.55 -9.72 -15.09
N ASP A 204 45.57 -10.84 -14.34
CA ASP A 204 46.70 -11.63 -13.79
C ASP A 204 47.85 -11.04 -12.88
N PRO A 205 48.57 -11.86 -12.05
CA PRO A 205 48.59 -11.70 -10.58
C PRO A 205 49.98 -11.61 -9.87
N VAL A 206 49.96 -11.67 -8.51
CA VAL A 206 51.00 -12.08 -7.49
C VAL A 206 51.79 -10.91 -6.80
N PRO A 207 52.19 -10.95 -5.49
CA PRO A 207 51.46 -11.24 -4.24
C PRO A 207 51.80 -10.28 -3.05
N ASP A 208 51.15 -10.57 -1.91
CA ASP A 208 51.58 -10.37 -0.51
C ASP A 208 51.24 -9.04 0.21
N GLY A 209 50.61 -9.18 1.38
CA GLY A 209 50.15 -8.04 2.20
C GLY A 209 48.97 -8.36 3.12
N ASN A 210 49.20 -9.25 4.08
CA ASN A 210 48.29 -9.60 5.17
C ASN A 210 47.85 -8.37 6.00
N MET A 211 46.58 -7.96 5.91
CA MET A 211 45.86 -7.31 7.02
C MET A 211 44.38 -7.67 6.94
N GLY A 212 43.91 -8.39 7.97
CA GLY A 212 42.53 -8.81 8.13
C GLY A 212 41.57 -7.63 8.06
N ARG A 213 40.75 -7.62 7.00
CA ARG A 213 39.48 -6.90 6.99
C ARG A 213 38.40 -7.91 7.36
N GLU A 214 38.02 -7.89 8.62
CA GLU A 214 36.74 -8.42 9.06
C GLU A 214 35.66 -7.74 8.20
N GLN A 215 35.14 -8.48 7.23
CA GLN A 215 33.94 -8.10 6.50
C GLN A 215 32.78 -8.07 7.51
N LEU A 216 32.55 -6.90 8.09
CA LEU A 216 31.25 -6.53 8.62
C LEU A 216 30.30 -6.39 7.42
N THR A 217 29.82 -7.54 6.93
CA THR A 217 28.64 -7.58 6.08
C THR A 217 27.53 -6.85 6.83
N ALA A 218 27.04 -5.75 6.27
CA ALA A 218 25.82 -5.11 6.72
C ALA A 218 24.74 -6.20 6.73
N ARG A 219 24.41 -6.69 7.92
CA ARG A 219 23.37 -7.68 8.12
C ARG A 219 22.07 -7.01 7.72
N ALA A 220 21.56 -7.32 6.53
CA ALA A 220 20.16 -7.14 6.23
C ALA A 220 19.37 -7.73 7.41
N PHE A 221 18.37 -7.01 7.91
CA PHE A 221 17.52 -7.53 8.96
C PHE A 221 16.81 -8.78 8.42
N VAL A 222 17.20 -9.96 8.90
CA VAL A 222 16.62 -11.23 8.48
C VAL A 222 15.42 -11.52 9.38
N GLU A 223 14.32 -11.96 8.78
CA GLU A 223 13.16 -12.45 9.51
C GLU A 223 13.59 -13.61 10.46
N PRO A 224 13.27 -13.54 11.77
CA PRO A 224 13.71 -14.53 12.73
C PRO A 224 13.09 -15.90 12.44
N ARG A 225 13.89 -16.97 12.48
CA ARG A 225 13.45 -18.33 12.13
C ARG A 225 12.73 -19.04 13.26
N ASN A 226 12.94 -18.58 14.49
CA ASN A 226 12.33 -19.14 15.70
C ASN A 226 12.14 -18.06 16.77
N ARG A 227 11.40 -18.42 17.82
CA ARG A 227 11.06 -17.53 18.94
C ARG A 227 12.30 -17.00 19.65
N GLU A 228 13.29 -17.85 19.87
CA GLU A 228 14.53 -17.49 20.54
C GLU A 228 15.33 -16.45 19.74
N GLU A 229 15.34 -16.57 18.42
CA GLU A 229 15.95 -15.61 17.50
C GLU A 229 15.19 -14.28 17.46
N ALA A 230 13.85 -14.32 17.48
CA ALA A 230 13.03 -13.12 17.57
C ALA A 230 13.32 -12.36 18.87
N TYR A 231 13.40 -13.04 20.02
CA TYR A 231 13.73 -12.41 21.31
C TYR A 231 15.14 -11.85 21.34
N ARG A 232 16.10 -12.51 20.67
CA ARG A 232 17.47 -11.99 20.52
C ARG A 232 17.50 -10.70 19.70
N HIS A 233 16.70 -10.61 18.63
CA HIS A 233 16.57 -9.39 17.84
C HIS A 233 15.95 -8.26 18.66
N LEU A 234 14.89 -8.55 19.43
CA LEU A 234 14.25 -7.57 20.33
C LEU A 234 15.23 -7.03 21.37
N LEU A 235 16.06 -7.90 21.99
CA LEU A 235 17.08 -7.47 22.94
C LEU A 235 18.16 -6.61 22.28
N CYS A 236 18.59 -6.97 21.06
CA CYS A 236 19.54 -6.16 20.28
C CYS A 236 18.97 -4.75 19.98
N ILE A 237 17.69 -4.67 19.62
CA ILE A 237 16.99 -3.40 19.40
C ILE A 237 16.90 -2.61 20.71
N ALA A 238 16.52 -3.25 21.81
CA ALA A 238 16.42 -2.59 23.11
C ALA A 238 17.78 -2.03 23.59
N ASP A 239 18.87 -2.76 23.38
CA ASP A 239 20.22 -2.31 23.74
C ASP A 239 20.71 -1.16 22.85
N TYR A 240 20.34 -1.17 21.57
CA TYR A 240 20.60 -0.04 20.68
C TYR A 240 19.84 1.20 21.12
N LEU A 241 18.52 1.07 21.34
CA LEU A 241 17.65 2.17 21.77
C LEU A 241 18.05 2.71 23.15
N ALA A 242 18.52 1.88 24.07
CA ALA A 242 19.04 2.36 25.36
C ALA A 242 20.29 3.25 25.22
N ARG A 243 21.09 3.05 24.16
CA ARG A 243 22.28 3.86 23.87
C ARG A 243 21.91 5.16 23.14
N THR A 244 20.98 5.09 22.20
CA THR A 244 20.58 6.24 21.38
C THR A 244 19.52 7.13 22.05
N GLU A 245 18.68 6.55 22.90
CA GLU A 245 17.58 7.22 23.62
C GLU A 245 17.56 6.86 25.12
N PRO A 246 18.50 7.36 25.94
CA PRO A 246 18.64 6.96 27.34
C PRO A 246 17.42 7.27 28.24
N HIS A 247 16.57 8.20 27.82
CA HIS A 247 15.37 8.63 28.54
C HIS A 247 14.07 8.05 27.97
N SER A 248 14.16 7.22 26.92
CA SER A 248 13.01 6.56 26.34
C SER A 248 12.55 5.41 27.26
N PRO A 249 11.24 5.24 27.50
CA PRO A 249 10.72 4.07 28.22
C PRO A 249 10.71 2.80 27.34
N VAL A 250 10.89 2.94 26.02
CA VAL A 250 10.76 1.86 25.04
C VAL A 250 11.79 0.72 25.25
N PRO A 251 13.10 0.98 25.46
CA PRO A 251 14.07 -0.08 25.76
C PRO A 251 13.68 -0.94 26.96
N TYR A 252 13.15 -0.31 28.00
CA TYR A 252 12.70 -1.00 29.22
C TYR A 252 11.49 -1.89 28.94
N LEU A 253 10.49 -1.37 28.20
CA LEU A 253 9.29 -2.13 27.84
C LEU A 253 9.60 -3.34 26.95
N ILE A 254 10.52 -3.21 25.99
CA ILE A 254 10.93 -4.34 25.15
C ILE A 254 11.59 -5.44 25.99
N LYS A 255 12.52 -5.07 26.89
CA LYS A 255 13.18 -6.02 27.80
C LYS A 255 12.16 -6.71 28.71
N LYS A 256 11.22 -5.95 29.26
CA LYS A 256 10.13 -6.48 30.09
C LYS A 256 9.23 -7.45 29.32
N GLY A 257 8.92 -7.14 28.06
CA GLY A 257 8.15 -8.03 27.17
C GLY A 257 8.88 -9.35 26.88
N VAL A 258 10.21 -9.31 26.69
CA VAL A 258 11.03 -10.52 26.52
C VAL A 258 11.09 -11.35 27.81
N GLU A 259 11.20 -10.72 28.97
CA GLU A 259 11.14 -11.40 30.28
C GLU A 259 9.83 -12.16 30.46
N TRP A 260 8.68 -11.49 30.24
CA TRP A 260 7.36 -12.11 30.32
C TRP A 260 7.18 -13.21 29.28
N GLY A 261 7.71 -13.01 28.09
CA GLY A 261 7.74 -14.00 27.03
C GLY A 261 8.45 -15.30 27.43
N ASN A 262 9.38 -15.27 28.38
CA ASN A 262 10.10 -16.45 28.85
C ASN A 262 9.51 -17.04 30.15
N GLN A 263 8.50 -16.41 30.75
CA GLN A 263 7.85 -16.91 31.96
C GLN A 263 6.68 -17.86 31.65
N PRO A 264 6.47 -18.90 32.47
CA PRO A 264 5.26 -19.73 32.41
C PRO A 264 4.01 -18.87 32.66
N LEU A 265 2.98 -19.06 31.83
CA LEU A 265 1.74 -18.26 31.88
C LEU A 265 1.11 -18.19 33.29
N LYS A 266 1.15 -19.28 34.05
CA LYS A 266 0.60 -19.35 35.41
C LYS A 266 1.37 -18.45 36.39
N GLU A 267 2.69 -18.39 36.26
CA GLU A 267 3.56 -17.56 37.10
C GLU A 267 3.40 -16.09 36.71
N LEU A 268 3.38 -15.80 35.40
CA LEU A 268 3.10 -14.48 34.87
C LEU A 268 1.75 -13.96 35.39
N LEU A 269 0.65 -14.72 35.23
CA LEU A 269 -0.67 -14.32 35.72
C LEU A 269 -0.68 -14.06 37.24
N SER A 270 0.06 -14.83 38.03
CA SER A 270 0.16 -14.60 39.47
C SER A 270 0.94 -13.33 39.82
N GLU A 271 2.00 -13.00 39.09
CA GLU A 271 2.75 -11.75 39.21
C GLU A 271 1.88 -10.55 38.79
N LEU A 272 1.14 -10.70 37.68
CA LEU A 272 0.26 -9.69 37.10
C LEU A 272 -0.91 -9.31 38.01
N ILE A 273 -1.57 -10.30 38.61
CA ILE A 273 -2.73 -10.09 39.50
C ILE A 273 -2.28 -9.46 40.83
N SER A 274 -1.05 -9.74 41.26
CA SER A 274 -0.47 -9.24 42.51
C SER A 274 0.18 -7.86 42.37
N SER A 275 0.38 -7.36 41.14
CA SER A 275 1.03 -6.09 40.86
C SER A 275 0.12 -4.86 41.05
N ASP A 276 0.73 -3.75 41.47
CA ASP A 276 0.08 -2.51 41.92
C ASP A 276 -0.74 -1.80 40.81
N SER A 277 -1.57 -0.84 41.21
CA SER A 277 -2.54 -0.14 40.33
C SER A 277 -1.95 0.52 39.06
N ASP A 278 -0.66 0.85 39.06
CA ASP A 278 0.05 1.43 37.91
C ASP A 278 0.39 0.39 36.84
N ALA A 279 0.61 -0.88 37.20
CA ALA A 279 0.81 -1.95 36.22
C ALA A 279 -0.46 -2.13 35.39
N ARG A 280 -1.65 -2.10 36.02
CA ARG A 280 -2.96 -2.20 35.34
C ARG A 280 -3.15 -1.13 34.26
N ARG A 281 -2.65 0.10 34.46
CA ARG A 281 -2.69 1.16 33.45
C ARG A 281 -1.81 0.86 32.24
N VAL A 282 -0.62 0.30 32.45
CA VAL A 282 0.26 -0.13 31.34
C VAL A 282 -0.39 -1.27 30.55
N TRP A 283 -1.17 -2.15 31.20
CA TRP A 283 -1.88 -3.24 30.53
C TRP A 283 -3.07 -2.79 29.69
N THR A 284 -3.82 -1.77 30.12
CA THR A 284 -4.84 -1.12 29.28
C THR A 284 -4.20 -0.48 28.04
N LEU A 285 -2.99 0.06 28.17
CA LEU A 285 -2.24 0.62 27.04
C LEU A 285 -1.68 -0.45 26.09
N LEU A 286 -1.41 -1.66 26.59
CA LEU A 286 -0.95 -2.81 25.80
C LEU A 286 -2.10 -3.67 25.23
N GLY A 287 -3.36 -3.35 25.54
CA GLY A 287 -4.54 -4.02 24.97
C GLY A 287 -4.80 -5.44 25.47
N VAL A 288 -4.23 -5.82 26.63
CA VAL A 288 -4.32 -7.18 27.20
C VAL A 288 -5.44 -7.32 28.24
N LEU A 289 -5.97 -6.19 28.75
CA LEU A 289 -7.11 -6.07 29.67
C LEU A 289 -8.08 -5.00 29.16
#